data_AF-A0A2D7LHV6-F1
#
_entry.id   AF-A0A2D7LHV6-F1
#
_cell.length_a   1.000
_cell.length_b   1.000
_cell.length_c   1.000
_cell.angle_alpha   90.00
_cell.angle_beta   90.00
_cell.angle_gamma   90.00
#
_symmetry.space_group_name_H-M   'P 1'
#
loop_
_entity.id
_entity.type
_entity.pdbx_description
1 polymer ?
#
loop_
_entity_poly.entity_id
_entity_poly.type
_entity_poly.pdbx_seq_one_letter_code
_entity_poly.pdbx_strand_id
1 'polypeptide(L)'
;MKPKTTLIITALIGLVFSSVMYIAPEFVTREQFPNAEGQGFADLVTVRYGIASLILALVIITYHLRNIEGRTFQAHVMRGYTLAFSVVCITTLVLQILGKISAVPPI
;
A
#
# COMPACT_ATOMS: atom_id res chain seq x y z
N MET A 1 20.48 -14.20 9.99
CA MET A 1 20.40 -13.49 8.69
C MET A 1 20.90 -12.06 8.87
N LYS A 2 21.57 -11.47 7.88
CA LYS A 2 21.99 -10.05 7.96
C LYS A 2 20.74 -9.14 7.89
N PRO A 3 20.66 -8.02 8.64
CA PRO A 3 19.49 -7.14 8.65
C PRO A 3 19.04 -6.71 7.25
N LYS A 4 19.99 -6.36 6.37
CA LYS A 4 19.74 -6.02 4.98
C LYS A 4 18.99 -7.11 4.21
N THR A 5 19.40 -8.37 4.37
CA THR A 5 18.76 -9.51 3.69
C THR A 5 17.34 -9.71 4.21
N THR A 6 17.15 -9.64 5.53
CA THR A 6 15.83 -9.74 6.15
C THR A 6 14.89 -8.66 5.62
N LEU A 7 15.34 -7.40 5.61
CA LEU A 7 14.53 -6.26 5.13
C LEU A 7 14.17 -6.37 3.65
N ILE A 8 15.07 -6.90 2.81
CA ILE A 8 14.77 -7.18 1.39
C ILE A 8 13.67 -8.24 1.26
N ILE A 9 13.77 -9.34 2.01
CA ILE A 9 12.78 -10.43 1.95
C ILE A 9 11.43 -9.93 2.46
N THR A 10 11.39 -9.20 3.58
CA THR A 10 10.17 -8.60 4.11
C THR A 10 9.53 -7.66 3.08
N ALA A 11 10.32 -6.80 2.43
CA ALA A 11 9.84 -5.90 1.39
C ALA A 11 9.29 -6.66 0.17
N LEU A 12 9.95 -7.75 -0.24
CA LEU A 12 9.49 -8.59 -1.35
C LEU A 12 8.13 -9.24 -1.05
N ILE A 13 7.96 -9.80 0.15
CA ILE A 13 6.69 -10.40 0.57
C ILE A 13 5.58 -9.34 0.56
N GLY A 14 5.83 -8.19 1.21
CA GLY A 14 4.86 -7.09 1.21
C GLY A 14 4.52 -6.58 -0.19
N LEU A 15 5.49 -6.57 -1.11
CA LEU A 15 5.28 -6.16 -2.50
C LEU A 15 4.28 -7.10 -3.18
N VAL A 16 4.44 -8.42 -3.03
CA VAL A 16 3.49 -9.40 -3.60
C VAL A 16 2.08 -9.17 -3.07
N PHE A 17 1.91 -9.04 -1.75
CA PHE A 17 0.59 -8.81 -1.14
C PHE A 17 -0.05 -7.51 -1.63
N SER A 18 0.70 -6.41 -1.66
CA SER A 18 0.21 -5.14 -2.17
C SER A 18 -0.17 -5.22 -3.64
N SER A 19 0.68 -5.83 -4.49
CA SER A 19 0.40 -5.99 -5.92
C SER A 19 -0.87 -6.80 -6.18
N VAL A 20 -1.08 -7.91 -5.47
CA VAL A 20 -2.31 -8.72 -5.61
C VAL A 20 -3.54 -7.91 -5.23
N MET A 21 -3.48 -7.12 -4.14
CA MET A 21 -4.60 -6.26 -3.74
C MET A 21 -4.86 -5.11 -4.73
N TYR A 22 -3.85 -4.63 -5.46
CA TYR A 22 -4.04 -3.63 -6.52
C TYR A 22 -4.59 -4.23 -7.82
N ILE A 23 -4.10 -5.41 -8.22
CA ILE A 23 -4.42 -6.02 -9.51
C ILE A 23 -5.75 -6.77 -9.47
N ALA A 24 -6.04 -7.46 -8.36
CA ALA A 24 -7.21 -8.32 -8.21
C ALA A 24 -7.96 -8.10 -6.88
N PRO A 25 -8.37 -6.86 -6.55
CA PRO A 25 -9.03 -6.54 -5.28
C PRO A 25 -10.38 -7.25 -5.10
N GLU A 26 -11.12 -7.48 -6.19
CA GLU A 26 -12.40 -8.19 -6.16
C GLU A 26 -12.21 -9.66 -5.79
N PHE A 27 -11.21 -10.33 -6.36
CA PHE A 27 -10.86 -11.70 -6.02
C PHE A 27 -10.51 -11.80 -4.54
N VAL A 28 -9.59 -10.95 -4.06
CA VAL A 28 -9.19 -10.93 -2.63
C VAL A 28 -10.40 -10.67 -1.73
N THR A 29 -11.31 -9.81 -2.15
CA THR A 29 -12.51 -9.49 -1.36
C THR A 29 -13.51 -10.63 -1.34
N ARG A 30 -13.74 -11.33 -2.47
CA ARG A 30 -14.60 -12.52 -2.54
C ARG A 30 -14.06 -13.67 -1.68
N GLU A 31 -12.75 -13.91 -1.73
CA GLU A 31 -12.14 -14.98 -0.93
C GLU A 31 -12.28 -14.73 0.58
N GLN A 32 -12.19 -13.47 1.02
CA GLN A 32 -12.30 -13.14 2.45
C GLN A 32 -13.75 -12.91 2.92
N PHE A 33 -14.62 -12.43 2.04
CA PHE A 33 -16.01 -12.10 2.33
C PHE A 33 -16.92 -12.66 1.24
N PRO A 34 -17.11 -13.99 1.17
CA PRO A 34 -17.82 -14.65 0.06
C PRO A 34 -19.30 -14.27 -0.04
N ASN A 35 -19.91 -13.87 1.08
CA ASN A 35 -21.31 -13.50 1.17
C ASN A 35 -21.55 -11.98 1.08
N ALA A 36 -20.50 -11.18 0.87
CA ALA A 36 -20.66 -9.74 0.74
C ALA A 36 -21.19 -9.38 -0.66
N GLU A 37 -22.25 -8.57 -0.70
CA GLU A 37 -22.91 -8.15 -1.93
C GLU A 37 -23.25 -6.65 -1.92
N GLY A 38 -23.71 -6.15 -3.07
CA GLY A 38 -24.17 -4.77 -3.22
C GLY A 38 -23.10 -3.72 -2.89
N GLN A 39 -23.53 -2.63 -2.25
CA GLN A 39 -22.66 -1.51 -1.90
C GLN A 39 -21.53 -1.93 -0.93
N GLY A 40 -21.83 -2.81 0.04
CA GLY A 40 -20.83 -3.26 1.01
C GLY A 40 -19.66 -4.00 0.35
N PHE A 41 -19.92 -4.79 -0.69
CA PHE A 41 -18.86 -5.42 -1.47
C PHE A 41 -18.02 -4.37 -2.23
N ALA A 42 -18.66 -3.40 -2.87
CA ALA A 42 -17.98 -2.33 -3.60
C ALA A 42 -17.10 -1.46 -2.68
N ASP A 43 -17.55 -1.20 -1.46
CA ASP A 43 -16.79 -0.45 -0.46
C ASP A 43 -15.58 -1.27 0.03
N LEU A 44 -15.75 -2.57 0.29
CA LEU A 44 -14.64 -3.45 0.66
C LEU A 44 -13.57 -3.52 -0.44
N VAL A 45 -13.98 -3.61 -1.71
CA VAL A 45 -13.08 -3.56 -2.87
C VAL A 45 -12.34 -2.22 -2.90
N THR A 46 -13.04 -1.10 -2.66
CA THR A 46 -12.44 0.24 -2.59
C THR A 46 -11.39 0.32 -1.49
N VAL A 47 -11.70 -0.21 -0.30
CA VAL A 47 -10.79 -0.26 0.84
C VAL A 47 -9.54 -1.10 0.53
N ARG A 48 -9.61 -2.12 -0.34
CA ARG A 48 -8.42 -2.88 -0.76
C ARG A 48 -7.36 -2.01 -1.41
N TYR A 49 -7.75 -1.08 -2.26
CA TYR A 49 -6.80 -0.14 -2.87
C TYR A 49 -6.12 0.72 -1.80
N GLY A 50 -6.88 1.18 -0.80
CA GLY A 50 -6.35 1.91 0.35
C GLY A 50 -5.33 1.07 1.14
N ILE A 51 -5.68 -0.16 1.52
CA ILE A 51 -4.79 -1.08 2.24
C ILE A 51 -3.55 -1.41 1.40
N ALA A 52 -3.72 -1.68 0.11
CA ALA A 52 -2.64 -1.97 -0.82
C ALA A 52 -1.63 -0.81 -0.88
N SER A 53 -2.11 0.44 -0.86
CA SER A 53 -1.27 1.64 -0.84
C SER A 53 -0.44 1.75 0.43
N LEU A 54 -1.02 1.43 1.59
CA LEU A 54 -0.33 1.44 2.87
C LEU A 54 0.73 0.35 2.95
N ILE A 55 0.41 -0.87 2.48
CA ILE A 55 1.38 -1.96 2.41
C ILE A 55 2.52 -1.56 1.45
N LEU A 56 2.23 -0.95 0.30
CA LEU A 56 3.27 -0.50 -0.64
C LEU A 56 4.15 0.60 -0.04
N ALA A 57 3.56 1.54 0.70
CA ALA A 57 4.29 2.56 1.43
C ALA A 57 5.27 1.93 2.43
N LEU A 58 4.81 0.95 3.21
CA LEU A 58 5.68 0.20 4.13
C LEU A 58 6.79 -0.55 3.39
N VAL A 59 6.48 -1.23 2.28
CA VAL A 59 7.46 -1.91 1.42
C VAL A 59 8.56 -0.95 0.95
N ILE A 60 8.17 0.23 0.46
CA ILE A 60 9.10 1.26 0.00
C ILE A 60 10.01 1.71 1.14
N ILE A 61 9.44 2.01 2.32
CA ILE A 61 10.20 2.43 3.50
C ILE A 61 11.17 1.33 3.94
N THR A 62 10.67 0.11 4.13
CA THR A 62 11.47 -1.07 4.52
C THR A 62 12.62 -1.31 3.55
N TYR A 63 12.37 -1.21 2.25
CA TYR A 63 13.41 -1.36 1.25
C TYR A 63 14.47 -0.26 1.36
N HIS A 64 14.09 1.00 1.56
CA HIS A 64 15.04 2.11 1.70
C HIS A 64 15.82 2.05 3.02
N LEU A 65 15.25 1.50 4.08
CA LEU A 65 15.93 1.25 5.36
C LEU A 65 16.99 0.13 5.30
N ARG A 66 17.01 -0.71 4.26
CA ARG A 66 17.89 -1.90 4.18
C ARG A 66 19.39 -1.60 4.31
N ASN A 67 19.81 -0.39 3.98
CA ASN A 67 21.21 0.06 4.06
C ASN A 67 21.37 0.97 5.28
N ILE A 68 21.48 0.39 6.47
CA ILE A 68 21.49 1.10 7.77
C ILE A 68 22.83 1.83 8.03
N GLU A 69 23.85 1.55 7.22
CA GLU A 69 25.21 2.06 7.40
C GLU A 69 25.56 3.15 6.37
N GLY A 70 26.25 4.21 6.82
CA GLY A 70 26.87 5.21 5.95
C GLY A 70 26.24 6.61 6.02
N ARG A 71 27.02 7.63 5.61
CA ARG A 71 26.59 9.05 5.62
C ARG A 71 25.39 9.34 4.73
N THR A 72 25.12 8.49 3.73
CA THR A 72 23.99 8.62 2.80
C THR A 72 22.70 7.97 3.29
N PHE A 73 22.71 7.31 4.46
CA PHE A 73 21.54 6.64 5.02
C PHE A 73 20.33 7.57 5.13
N GLN A 74 20.51 8.76 5.73
CA GLN A 74 19.42 9.72 5.90
C GLN A 74 18.78 10.13 4.58
N ALA A 75 19.58 10.38 3.53
CA ALA A 75 19.07 10.74 2.21
C ALA A 75 18.25 9.60 1.58
N HIS A 76 18.70 8.35 1.72
CA HIS A 76 17.94 7.19 1.23
C HIS A 76 16.63 7.00 1.99
N VAL A 77 16.63 7.17 3.31
CA VAL A 77 15.42 7.08 4.13
C VAL A 77 14.42 8.17 3.74
N MET A 78 14.86 9.42 3.65
CA MET A 78 13.99 10.54 3.26
C MET A 78 13.36 10.30 1.88
N ARG A 79 14.15 9.83 0.90
CA ARG A 79 13.62 9.44 -0.41
C ARG A 79 12.56 8.34 -0.31
N GLY A 80 12.79 7.33 0.52
CA GLY A 80 11.82 6.26 0.78
C GLY A 80 10.50 6.80 1.33
N TYR A 81 10.55 7.72 2.30
CA TYR A 81 9.35 8.35 2.85
C TYR A 81 8.62 9.24 1.84
N THR A 82 9.34 10.02 1.02
CA THR A 82 8.71 10.82 -0.06
C THR A 82 7.97 9.93 -1.03
N LEU A 83 8.58 8.83 -1.49
CA LEU A 83 7.94 7.88 -2.40
C LEU A 83 6.74 7.19 -1.76
N ALA A 84 6.85 6.77 -0.49
CA ALA A 84 5.78 6.15 0.26
C ALA A 84 4.57 7.08 0.43
N PHE A 85 4.81 8.35 0.76
CA PHE A 85 3.78 9.38 0.81
C PHE A 85 3.11 9.58 -0.55
N SER A 86 3.90 9.69 -1.63
CA SER A 86 3.37 9.84 -2.99
C SER A 86 2.44 8.70 -3.37
N VAL A 87 2.78 7.44 -3.04
CA VAL A 87 1.91 6.29 -3.34
C VAL A 87 0.55 6.42 -2.65
N VAL A 88 0.51 6.68 -1.35
CA VAL A 88 -0.76 6.80 -0.60
C VAL A 88 -1.57 8.00 -1.09
N CYS A 89 -0.90 9.12 -1.36
CA CYS A 89 -1.53 10.33 -1.87
C CYS A 89 -2.15 10.11 -3.26
N ILE A 90 -1.40 9.51 -4.19
CA ILE A 90 -1.86 9.21 -5.54
C ILE A 90 -3.04 8.23 -5.49
N THR A 91 -2.96 7.16 -4.72
CA THR A 91 -4.07 6.20 -4.62
C THR A 91 -5.33 6.86 -4.07
N THR A 92 -5.22 7.64 -3.00
CA THR A 92 -6.35 8.40 -2.44
C THR A 92 -6.93 9.38 -3.47
N LEU A 93 -6.08 10.11 -4.18
CA LEU A 93 -6.49 11.08 -5.19
C LEU A 93 -7.20 10.39 -6.37
N VAL A 94 -6.71 9.25 -6.83
CA VAL A 94 -7.36 8.45 -7.87
C VAL A 94 -8.74 7.97 -7.40
N LEU A 95 -8.83 7.42 -6.19
CA LEU A 95 -10.12 6.97 -5.64
C LEU A 95 -11.12 8.13 -5.49
N GLN A 96 -10.66 9.31 -5.10
CA GLN A 96 -11.47 10.52 -5.01
C GLN A 96 -11.98 10.96 -6.40
N ILE A 97 -11.10 11.01 -7.41
CA ILE A 97 -11.46 11.39 -8.79
C ILE A 97 -12.47 10.40 -9.38
N LEU A 98 -12.33 9.11 -9.07
CA LEU A 98 -13.26 8.07 -9.51
C LEU A 98 -14.58 8.05 -8.72
N GLY A 99 -14.77 8.97 -7.75
CA GLY A 99 -15.98 9.05 -6.92
C GLY A 99 -16.17 7.85 -5.99
N LYS A 100 -15.10 7.09 -5.71
CA LYS A 100 -15.14 5.91 -4.83
C LYS A 100 -15.01 6.27 -3.36
N ILE A 101 -14.39 7.41 -3.07
CA ILE A 101 -14.29 7.97 -1.72
C ILE A 101 -14.59 9.46 -1.79
N SER A 102 -14.96 10.04 -0.64
CA SER A 102 -15.12 11.48 -0.48
C SER A 102 -14.26 11.97 0.68
N ALA A 103 -13.39 12.94 0.38
CA ALA A 103 -12.69 13.73 1.39
C ALA A 103 -13.58 14.81 2.03
N VAL A 104 -14.76 15.07 1.45
CA VAL A 104 -15.77 15.96 2.03
C VAL A 104 -16.63 15.15 3.00
N PRO A 105 -16.78 15.59 4.26
CA PRO A 105 -17.62 14.90 5.23
C PRO A 105 -19.07 14.82 4.76
N PRO A 106 -19.83 13.78 5.15
CA PRO A 106 -21.26 13.71 4.88
C PRO A 106 -21.95 14.90 5.56
N ILE A 107 -22.88 15.53 4.83
CA ILE A 107 -23.73 16.64 5.29
C ILE A 107 -24.90 16.06 6.09
#